data_AF-A0AAU5A359-F1
#
_entry.id   AF-A0AAU5A359-F1
#
_cell.length_a   1.000
_cell.length_b   1.000
_cell.length_c   1.000
_cell.angle_alpha   90.00
_cell.angle_beta   90.00
_cell.angle_gamma   90.00
#
_symmetry.space_group_name_H-M   'P 1'
#
loop_
_entity.id
_entity.type
_entity.pdbx_description
1 polymer ?
#
loop_
_entity_poly.entity_id
_entity_poly.type
_entity_poly.pdbx_seq_one_letter_code
_entity_poly.pdbx_strand_id
1 'polypeptide(L)'
;MEWLSAENVVAVGTAVVGIVASGIMVWYERRVPRRKRIGYRVQMDNPIGDDVRLGRANVRLGLFDEAPGMADATLVLLRIENDGSQSIADMDYTGRELHGLTAVFTDRTIRGVSVTQPSDTDHLMDHFTPSNGLGYQDNTLRIPRVPLNRGEHFKLLVLLSGGDVGSGIRLIGGIRDGEVHPNRSATPDEKPPLFSRPSRLITGMLTLCVLALAVIVVARDDTPPPIGCEQGELTVTGSTAFEPVMRELADKYEKDCEGSTIEVDAHGSTAGVQQLAAQGAKSKGGSPPVIALSDGPKPSGLQQLRETRVAVSVFVLVAHEGLPVKNLSTRDVRRLYSDRISNWKQLGGPDLPVRLVSRDANSGTRKVFQSHVLERNEGANTSSDCENKDYPTAPVIRCELFSTDQVLGTVARVPGAIGYSELNLATGYQGVHRVTLDGHDPSVEEIEHGNSEYPYREIEYAYTYGEPPADSLVSSFLTYISRGSGQDVVRTHGHLPCSTPVGQKICAEG
;
A
#
# COMPACT_ATOMS: atom_id res chain seq x y z
N MET A 1 0.53 12.27 6.48
CA MET A 1 1.75 11.42 6.55
C MET A 1 1.33 10.03 6.98
N GLU A 2 0.65 9.27 6.12
CA GLU A 2 0.03 7.97 6.46
C GLU A 2 0.71 6.78 5.78
N TRP A 3 1.98 6.92 5.39
CA TRP A 3 2.68 5.82 4.69
C TRP A 3 3.25 4.76 5.64
N LEU A 4 3.26 5.00 6.96
CA LEU A 4 3.76 4.07 7.97
C LEU A 4 2.66 3.14 8.52
N SER A 5 1.96 2.41 7.65
CA SER A 5 1.20 1.24 8.11
C SER A 5 2.17 0.11 8.45
N ALA A 6 1.82 -0.77 9.40
CA ALA A 6 2.65 -1.92 9.76
C ALA A 6 2.95 -2.81 8.54
N GLU A 7 2.00 -2.90 7.62
CA GLU A 7 2.11 -3.62 6.35
C GLU A 7 3.15 -2.99 5.42
N ASN A 8 3.15 -1.66 5.28
CA ASN A 8 4.16 -0.95 4.49
C ASN A 8 5.55 -1.12 5.09
N VAL A 9 5.68 -1.14 6.42
CA VAL A 9 6.97 -1.37 7.10
C VAL A 9 7.49 -2.79 6.83
N VAL A 10 6.62 -3.81 6.86
CA VAL A 10 6.99 -5.20 6.55
C VAL A 10 7.35 -5.38 5.08
N ALA A 11 6.58 -4.77 4.17
CA ALA A 11 6.83 -4.83 2.72
C ALA A 11 8.14 -4.14 2.34
N VAL A 12 8.39 -2.94 2.86
CA VAL A 12 9.64 -2.19 2.63
C VAL A 12 10.80 -2.91 3.31
N GLY A 13 10.62 -3.41 4.54
CA GLY A 13 11.63 -4.17 5.26
C GLY A 13 12.11 -5.41 4.50
N THR A 14 11.18 -6.21 3.97
CA THR A 14 11.51 -7.41 3.18
C THR A 14 12.17 -7.07 1.85
N ALA A 15 11.73 -6.02 1.16
CA ALA A 15 12.37 -5.55 -0.07
C ALA A 15 13.82 -5.08 0.17
N VAL A 16 14.07 -4.31 1.24
CA VAL A 16 15.40 -3.84 1.61
C VAL A 16 16.33 -5.00 1.95
N VAL A 17 15.85 -6.00 2.70
CA VAL A 17 16.64 -7.21 3.03
C VAL A 17 17.04 -7.96 1.77
N GLY A 18 16.15 -8.09 0.78
CA GLY A 18 16.45 -8.73 -0.51
C GLY A 18 17.54 -8.00 -1.31
N ILE A 19 17.48 -6.66 -1.34
CA ILE A 19 18.49 -5.82 -2.02
C ILE A 19 19.85 -5.93 -1.31
N VAL A 20 19.86 -5.85 0.02
CA VAL A 20 21.09 -5.92 0.82
C VAL A 20 21.76 -7.28 0.69
N ALA A 21 21.00 -8.37 0.77
CA ALA A 21 21.53 -9.73 0.59
C ALA A 21 22.17 -9.92 -0.80
N SER A 22 21.52 -9.39 -1.84
CA SER A 22 22.04 -9.41 -3.22
C SER A 22 23.32 -8.59 -3.36
N GLY A 23 23.37 -7.40 -2.75
CA GLY A 23 24.55 -6.54 -2.73
C GLY A 23 25.73 -7.19 -2.00
N ILE A 24 25.49 -7.84 -0.85
CA ILE A 24 26.51 -8.58 -0.10
C ILE A 24 27.07 -9.73 -0.92
N MET A 25 26.22 -10.49 -1.62
CA MET A 25 26.66 -11.60 -2.46
C MET A 25 27.53 -11.13 -3.64
N VAL A 26 27.11 -10.07 -4.34
CA VAL A 26 27.89 -9.47 -5.43
C VAL A 26 29.23 -8.92 -4.93
N TRP A 27 29.24 -8.28 -3.76
CA TRP A 27 30.46 -7.81 -3.11
C TRP A 27 31.39 -8.98 -2.75
N TYR A 28 30.85 -10.05 -2.17
CA TYR A 28 31.59 -11.26 -1.80
C TYR A 28 32.21 -11.94 -3.04
N GLU A 29 31.44 -12.16 -4.11
CA GLU A 29 31.98 -12.73 -5.36
C GLU A 29 33.05 -11.85 -6.01
N ARG A 30 32.89 -10.51 -5.98
CA ARG A 30 33.88 -9.60 -6.57
C ARG A 30 35.16 -9.44 -5.73
N ARG A 31 35.06 -9.55 -4.40
CA ARG A 31 36.19 -9.35 -3.49
C ARG A 31 36.90 -10.65 -3.08
N VAL A 32 36.28 -11.82 -3.27
CA VAL A 32 36.83 -13.12 -2.82
C VAL A 32 37.12 -14.08 -4.00
N PRO A 33 38.11 -13.82 -4.86
CA PRO A 33 38.65 -14.86 -5.73
C PRO A 33 39.72 -15.65 -4.95
N ARG A 34 39.40 -16.85 -4.48
CA ARG A 34 40.33 -17.75 -3.73
C ARG A 34 40.72 -18.98 -4.55
N ARG A 35 41.45 -18.85 -5.66
CA ARG A 35 42.08 -20.01 -6.30
C ARG A 35 43.45 -19.66 -6.88
N LYS A 36 44.45 -20.48 -6.53
CA LYS A 36 45.74 -20.57 -7.23
C LYS A 36 45.50 -21.31 -8.54
N ARG A 37 45.90 -20.74 -9.68
CA ARG A 37 45.67 -21.34 -11.01
C ARG A 37 46.92 -21.19 -11.86
N ILE A 38 47.33 -22.29 -12.49
CA ILE A 38 48.39 -22.27 -13.51
C ILE A 38 47.75 -22.59 -14.85
N GLY A 39 47.73 -21.60 -15.72
CA GLY A 39 47.37 -21.74 -17.12
C GLY A 39 48.60 -22.10 -17.95
N TYR A 40 48.46 -23.03 -18.90
CA TYR A 40 49.50 -23.27 -19.91
C TYR A 40 48.93 -23.26 -21.33
N ARG A 41 49.72 -22.76 -22.28
CA ARG A 41 49.33 -22.72 -23.69
C ARG A 41 50.52 -22.85 -24.63
N VAL A 42 50.30 -23.53 -25.74
CA VAL A 42 51.25 -23.61 -26.85
C VAL A 42 51.11 -22.32 -27.68
N GLN A 43 52.11 -21.45 -27.64
CA GLN A 43 52.13 -20.20 -28.41
C GLN A 43 52.67 -20.39 -29.83
N MET A 44 53.52 -21.40 -30.01
CA MET A 44 54.13 -21.75 -31.29
C MET A 44 54.37 -23.26 -31.31
N ASP A 45 54.10 -23.90 -32.44
CA ASP A 45 54.48 -25.28 -32.75
C ASP A 45 54.75 -25.32 -34.25
N ASN A 46 56.02 -25.18 -34.65
CA ASN A 46 56.42 -25.02 -36.04
C ASN A 46 57.51 -26.03 -36.41
N PRO A 47 57.54 -26.56 -37.64
CA PRO A 47 58.64 -27.39 -38.11
C PRO A 47 59.91 -26.55 -38.35
N ILE A 48 61.08 -27.15 -38.12
CA ILE A 48 62.41 -26.62 -38.43
C ILE A 48 63.06 -27.57 -39.45
N GLY A 49 62.84 -27.32 -40.74
CA GLY A 49 63.39 -28.15 -41.83
C GLY A 49 62.40 -28.33 -42.98
N ASP A 50 62.81 -29.08 -44.01
CA ASP A 50 61.94 -29.44 -45.13
C ASP A 50 61.01 -30.59 -44.74
N ASP A 51 59.77 -30.25 -44.36
CA ASP A 51 58.71 -31.23 -44.14
C ASP A 51 58.20 -31.77 -45.49
N VAL A 52 58.84 -32.82 -46.01
CA VAL A 52 58.49 -33.42 -47.34
C VAL A 52 57.23 -34.30 -47.26
N ARG A 53 56.60 -34.49 -46.09
CA ARG A 53 55.52 -35.49 -45.95
C ARG A 53 54.10 -34.97 -46.20
N LEU A 54 53.89 -33.65 -46.17
CA LEU A 54 52.63 -33.03 -46.58
C LEU A 54 52.88 -32.30 -47.90
N GLY A 55 52.19 -32.67 -48.97
CA GLY A 55 52.37 -32.15 -50.35
C GLY A 55 52.08 -30.65 -50.56
N ARG A 56 52.58 -29.77 -49.69
CA ARG A 56 52.65 -28.32 -49.82
C ARG A 56 54.12 -27.93 -49.79
N ALA A 57 54.68 -27.69 -50.97
CA ALA A 57 56.02 -27.18 -51.14
C ALA A 57 56.14 -25.79 -50.49
N ASN A 58 56.74 -25.73 -49.31
CA ASN A 58 57.41 -24.54 -48.80
C ASN A 58 58.80 -24.97 -48.37
N VAL A 59 59.67 -25.13 -49.38
CA VAL A 59 61.10 -25.37 -49.17
C VAL A 59 61.67 -24.19 -48.39
N ARG A 60 62.14 -24.44 -47.17
CA ARG A 60 62.83 -23.43 -46.36
C ARG A 60 64.24 -23.95 -46.11
N LEU A 61 65.20 -23.42 -46.88
CA LEU A 61 66.63 -23.68 -46.72
C LEU A 61 67.05 -23.52 -45.25
N GLY A 62 67.48 -24.60 -44.63
CA GLY A 62 68.08 -24.61 -43.29
C GLY A 62 69.14 -25.71 -43.20
N LEU A 63 70.24 -25.44 -42.49
CA LEU A 63 71.34 -26.40 -42.26
C LEU A 63 70.98 -27.53 -41.27
N PHE A 64 69.71 -27.67 -40.89
CA PHE A 64 69.26 -28.65 -39.90
C PHE A 64 69.05 -30.06 -40.48
N ASP A 65 68.85 -30.17 -41.79
CA ASP A 65 68.67 -31.46 -42.49
C ASP A 65 69.97 -32.30 -42.52
N GLU A 66 71.12 -31.66 -42.29
CA GLU A 66 72.43 -32.32 -42.26
C GLU A 66 72.78 -32.91 -40.87
N ALA A 67 72.01 -32.57 -39.83
CA ALA A 67 72.23 -33.07 -38.47
C ALA A 67 71.50 -34.43 -38.27
N PRO A 68 72.20 -35.49 -37.80
CA PRO A 68 71.59 -36.80 -37.58
C PRO A 68 70.36 -36.72 -36.65
N GLY A 69 69.19 -37.15 -37.14
CA GLY A 69 67.96 -37.22 -36.35
C GLY A 69 67.18 -35.92 -36.19
N MET A 70 67.40 -34.93 -37.07
CA MET A 70 66.72 -33.62 -37.05
C MET A 70 65.85 -33.32 -38.29
N ALA A 71 65.68 -34.27 -39.20
CA ALA A 71 64.89 -34.11 -40.43
C ALA A 71 63.38 -33.85 -40.18
N ASP A 72 62.89 -34.15 -38.98
CA ASP A 72 61.52 -33.92 -38.52
C ASP A 72 61.48 -33.01 -37.28
N ALA A 73 62.46 -32.10 -37.17
CA ALA A 73 62.56 -31.24 -36.00
C ALA A 73 61.38 -30.25 -35.92
N THR A 74 60.84 -30.06 -34.71
CA THR A 74 59.81 -29.05 -34.43
C THR A 74 60.24 -28.15 -33.28
N LEU A 75 59.83 -26.89 -33.33
CA LEU A 75 60.07 -25.88 -32.30
C LEU A 75 58.75 -25.52 -31.63
N VAL A 76 58.67 -25.79 -30.33
CA VAL A 76 57.50 -25.45 -29.52
C VAL A 76 57.83 -24.33 -28.55
N LEU A 77 56.96 -23.31 -28.48
CA LEU A 77 56.99 -22.29 -27.42
C LEU A 77 55.81 -22.51 -26.48
N LEU A 78 56.06 -23.12 -25.32
CA LEU A 78 55.08 -23.37 -24.27
C LEU A 78 55.11 -22.24 -23.25
N ARG A 79 54.03 -21.48 -23.12
CA ARG A 79 53.87 -20.46 -22.07
C ARG A 79 53.15 -21.05 -20.86
N ILE A 80 53.69 -20.83 -19.68
CA ILE A 80 53.10 -21.19 -18.39
C ILE A 80 52.93 -19.91 -17.58
N GLU A 81 51.75 -19.67 -17.03
CA GLU A 81 51.41 -18.43 -16.34
C GLU A 81 50.52 -18.66 -15.12
N ASN A 82 50.62 -17.76 -14.13
CA ASN A 82 49.64 -17.69 -13.05
C ASN A 82 48.47 -16.79 -13.49
N ASP A 83 47.41 -17.40 -14.01
CA ASP A 83 46.14 -16.74 -14.38
C ASP A 83 45.11 -16.75 -13.23
N GLY A 84 45.55 -17.13 -12.03
CA GLY A 84 44.80 -17.06 -10.78
C GLY A 84 44.84 -15.68 -10.10
N SER A 85 44.18 -15.59 -8.95
CA SER A 85 44.12 -14.36 -8.14
C SER A 85 45.12 -14.34 -6.98
N GLN A 86 45.78 -15.46 -6.69
CA GLN A 86 46.75 -15.62 -5.61
C GLN A 86 48.13 -15.96 -6.18
N SER A 87 49.20 -15.48 -5.52
CA SER A 87 50.56 -15.93 -5.81
C SER A 87 50.72 -17.41 -5.49
N ILE A 88 51.58 -18.08 -6.24
CA ILE A 88 51.94 -19.48 -6.10
C ILE A 88 53.35 -19.52 -5.54
N ALA A 89 53.55 -20.18 -4.40
CA ALA A 89 54.84 -20.41 -3.79
C ALA A 89 55.37 -21.82 -4.09
N ASP A 90 56.67 -22.05 -3.87
CA ASP A 90 57.30 -23.36 -4.10
C ASP A 90 56.63 -24.51 -3.33
N MET A 91 56.12 -24.23 -2.14
CA MET A 91 55.42 -25.20 -1.31
C MET A 91 54.00 -25.55 -1.78
N ASP A 92 53.47 -24.81 -2.77
CA ASP A 92 52.13 -25.03 -3.29
C ASP A 92 52.08 -26.16 -4.33
N TYR A 93 53.21 -26.49 -4.95
CA TYR A 93 53.31 -27.62 -5.87
C TYR A 93 53.13 -28.95 -5.14
N THR A 94 52.19 -29.79 -5.61
CA THR A 94 51.85 -31.06 -4.95
C THR A 94 52.82 -32.20 -5.24
N GLY A 95 53.73 -32.02 -6.20
CA GLY A 95 54.77 -33.00 -6.52
C GLY A 95 55.67 -33.26 -5.30
N ARG A 96 56.08 -34.51 -5.08
CA ARG A 96 57.06 -34.88 -4.04
C ARG A 96 58.51 -34.82 -4.53
N GLU A 97 58.69 -34.61 -5.82
CA GLU A 97 59.99 -34.52 -6.47
C GLU A 97 60.54 -33.09 -6.47
N LEU A 98 61.80 -32.91 -6.87
CA LEU A 98 62.44 -31.60 -6.99
C LEU A 98 61.71 -30.68 -7.99
N HIS A 99 61.04 -31.27 -8.99
CA HIS A 99 60.27 -30.55 -10.00
C HIS A 99 58.78 -30.40 -9.60
N GLY A 100 58.16 -29.30 -10.02
CA GLY A 100 56.77 -28.96 -9.68
C GLY A 100 55.76 -29.36 -10.76
N LEU A 101 56.17 -29.30 -12.03
CA LEU A 101 55.33 -29.60 -13.20
C LEU A 101 56.11 -30.45 -14.20
N THR A 102 55.40 -31.17 -15.05
CA THR A 102 55.97 -32.08 -16.05
C THR A 102 55.24 -31.90 -17.37
N ALA A 103 55.92 -31.38 -18.40
CA ALA A 103 55.36 -31.29 -19.74
C ALA A 103 55.69 -32.56 -20.54
N VAL A 104 54.65 -33.21 -21.07
CA VAL A 104 54.77 -34.41 -21.90
C VAL A 104 54.40 -34.04 -23.34
N PHE A 105 55.32 -34.28 -24.27
CA PHE A 105 55.17 -34.04 -25.70
C PHE A 105 54.84 -35.36 -26.39
N THR A 106 53.57 -35.62 -26.69
CA THR A 106 53.13 -36.89 -27.28
C THR A 106 53.79 -37.11 -28.64
N ASP A 107 54.30 -38.34 -28.87
CA ASP A 107 54.96 -38.79 -30.11
C ASP A 107 56.19 -37.99 -30.55
N ARG A 108 56.78 -37.18 -29.67
CA ARG A 108 57.96 -36.34 -29.95
C ARG A 108 59.06 -36.52 -28.91
N THR A 109 60.32 -36.41 -29.30
CA THR A 109 61.50 -36.51 -28.43
C THR A 109 62.17 -35.14 -28.26
N ILE A 110 62.48 -34.76 -27.03
CA ILE A 110 63.13 -33.49 -26.69
C ILE A 110 64.63 -33.57 -26.99
N ARG A 111 65.12 -32.60 -27.77
CA ARG A 111 66.53 -32.43 -28.13
C ARG A 111 67.21 -31.29 -27.38
N GLY A 112 66.45 -30.27 -27.02
CA GLY A 112 66.95 -29.14 -26.25
C GLY A 112 65.82 -28.27 -25.72
N VAL A 113 66.09 -27.53 -24.65
CA VAL A 113 65.14 -26.63 -24.00
C VAL A 113 65.85 -25.34 -23.65
N SER A 114 65.20 -24.21 -23.92
CA SER A 114 65.61 -22.88 -23.47
C SER A 114 64.44 -22.23 -22.73
N VAL A 115 64.75 -21.53 -21.64
CA VAL A 115 63.76 -20.81 -20.84
C VAL A 115 63.88 -19.33 -21.14
N THR A 116 62.75 -18.67 -21.38
CA THR A 116 62.67 -17.23 -21.61
C THR A 116 61.57 -16.63 -20.72
N GLN A 117 61.73 -15.37 -20.35
CA GLN A 117 60.80 -14.68 -19.47
C GLN A 117 60.69 -13.20 -19.86
N PRO A 118 59.65 -12.50 -19.38
CA PRO A 118 59.59 -11.03 -19.39
C PRO A 118 60.78 -10.40 -18.65
N SER A 119 61.20 -9.22 -19.10
CA SER A 119 62.33 -8.47 -18.52
C SER A 119 62.10 -7.94 -17.10
N ASP A 120 60.87 -7.99 -16.60
CA ASP A 120 60.47 -7.52 -15.26
C ASP A 120 60.37 -8.65 -14.23
N THR A 121 60.65 -9.90 -14.61
CA THR A 121 60.54 -11.08 -13.73
C THR A 121 61.86 -11.84 -13.58
N ASP A 122 62.97 -11.13 -13.37
CA ASP A 122 64.34 -11.70 -13.32
C ASP A 122 64.49 -12.87 -12.33
N HIS A 123 63.80 -12.80 -11.19
CA HIS A 123 63.83 -13.81 -10.14
C HIS A 123 63.39 -15.21 -10.59
N LEU A 124 62.61 -15.37 -11.67
CA LEU A 124 62.15 -16.69 -12.09
C LEU A 124 63.32 -17.55 -12.63
N MET A 125 64.35 -16.94 -13.25
CA MET A 125 65.46 -17.68 -13.86
C MET A 125 66.31 -18.45 -12.85
N ASP A 126 66.41 -17.98 -11.60
CA ASP A 126 67.16 -18.64 -10.54
C ASP A 126 66.62 -20.04 -10.22
N HIS A 127 65.36 -20.30 -10.56
CA HIS A 127 64.72 -21.59 -10.36
C HIS A 127 65.04 -22.60 -11.46
N PHE A 128 65.46 -22.17 -12.66
CA PHE A 128 65.67 -23.03 -13.82
C PHE A 128 67.07 -23.65 -13.88
N THR A 129 67.40 -24.46 -12.86
CA THR A 129 68.69 -25.16 -12.77
C THR A 129 68.51 -26.68 -12.69
N PRO A 130 69.49 -27.48 -13.15
CA PRO A 130 69.44 -28.94 -12.98
C PRO A 130 69.29 -29.39 -11.52
N SER A 131 69.90 -28.65 -10.58
CA SER A 131 69.77 -28.90 -9.14
C SER A 131 68.34 -28.70 -8.61
N ASN A 132 67.57 -27.81 -9.23
CA ASN A 132 66.16 -27.56 -8.90
C ASN A 132 65.20 -28.47 -9.68
N GLY A 133 65.72 -29.51 -10.35
CA GLY A 133 64.92 -30.51 -11.06
C GLY A 133 64.62 -30.18 -12.52
N LEU A 134 65.23 -29.14 -13.10
CA LEU A 134 65.12 -28.87 -14.54
C LEU A 134 65.86 -29.95 -15.31
N GLY A 135 65.16 -30.59 -16.23
CA GLY A 135 65.80 -31.53 -17.15
C GLY A 135 64.76 -32.23 -18.00
N TYR A 136 65.21 -32.87 -19.07
CA TYR A 136 64.34 -33.63 -19.94
C TYR A 136 64.89 -35.05 -20.12
N GLN A 137 63.97 -35.96 -20.41
CA GLN A 137 64.28 -37.33 -20.79
C GLN A 137 63.20 -37.77 -21.79
N ASP A 138 63.64 -38.30 -22.94
CA ASP A 138 62.76 -38.72 -24.03
C ASP A 138 61.76 -37.64 -24.42
N ASN A 139 60.47 -37.84 -24.13
CA ASN A 139 59.38 -36.92 -24.48
C ASN A 139 58.90 -36.06 -23.30
N THR A 140 59.60 -36.12 -22.17
CA THR A 140 59.15 -35.55 -20.91
C THR A 140 60.12 -34.48 -20.41
N LEU A 141 59.59 -33.28 -20.17
CA LEU A 141 60.31 -32.13 -19.60
C LEU A 141 59.87 -31.92 -18.15
N ARG A 142 60.81 -32.08 -17.21
CA ARG A 142 60.63 -31.76 -15.79
C ARG A 142 60.89 -30.27 -15.58
N ILE A 143 59.90 -29.58 -15.01
CA ILE A 143 59.91 -28.13 -14.78
C ILE A 143 59.99 -27.90 -13.27
N PRO A 144 61.00 -27.16 -12.78
CA PRO A 144 61.16 -26.82 -11.36
C PRO A 144 59.92 -26.21 -10.72
N ARG A 145 59.92 -26.17 -9.39
CA ARG A 145 58.97 -25.34 -8.64
C ARG A 145 59.41 -23.89 -8.81
N VAL A 146 58.54 -23.09 -9.41
CA VAL A 146 58.80 -21.68 -9.73
C VAL A 146 57.73 -20.85 -9.01
N PRO A 147 58.09 -19.98 -8.06
CA PRO A 147 57.13 -19.05 -7.48
C PRO A 147 56.58 -18.15 -8.59
N LEU A 148 55.27 -17.99 -8.65
CA LEU A 148 54.62 -17.15 -9.66
C LEU A 148 53.64 -16.21 -8.98
N ASN A 149 53.93 -14.91 -9.02
CA ASN A 149 52.95 -13.89 -8.66
C ASN A 149 51.83 -13.82 -9.70
N ARG A 150 50.74 -13.17 -9.29
CA ARG A 150 49.58 -12.98 -10.16
C ARG A 150 49.99 -12.32 -11.49
N GLY A 151 49.72 -12.99 -12.61
CA GLY A 151 50.00 -12.50 -13.96
C GLY A 151 51.41 -12.76 -14.46
N GLU A 152 52.32 -13.26 -13.62
CA GLU A 152 53.67 -13.66 -14.04
C GLU A 152 53.62 -14.92 -14.91
N HIS A 153 54.57 -15.00 -15.83
CA HIS A 153 54.67 -16.10 -16.77
C HIS A 153 56.11 -16.31 -17.23
N PHE A 154 56.42 -17.55 -17.61
CA PHE A 154 57.64 -17.88 -18.32
C PHE A 154 57.30 -18.70 -19.56
N LYS A 155 58.26 -18.83 -20.46
CA LYS A 155 58.12 -19.57 -21.71
C LYS A 155 59.25 -20.57 -21.86
N LEU A 156 58.89 -21.77 -22.27
CA LEU A 156 59.80 -22.85 -22.57
C LEU A 156 59.84 -23.01 -24.09
N LEU A 157 60.99 -22.67 -24.69
CA LEU A 157 61.29 -22.94 -26.08
C LEU A 157 61.93 -24.34 -26.16
N VAL A 158 61.21 -25.29 -26.73
CA VAL A 158 61.57 -26.71 -26.73
C VAL A 158 61.82 -27.13 -28.17
N LEU A 159 63.04 -27.60 -28.43
CA LEU A 159 63.44 -28.24 -29.67
C LEU A 159 63.11 -29.73 -29.57
N LEU A 160 62.30 -30.21 -30.49
CA LEU A 160 61.80 -31.57 -30.55
C LEU A 160 62.25 -32.22 -31.87
N SER A 161 62.32 -33.54 -31.92
CA SER A 161 62.44 -34.38 -33.13
C SER A 161 61.47 -35.54 -33.03
N GLY A 162 61.03 -36.12 -34.15
CA GLY A 162 59.94 -37.10 -34.15
C GLY A 162 58.57 -36.44 -34.06
N GLY A 163 57.57 -37.09 -34.67
CA GLY A 163 56.14 -36.73 -34.61
C GLY A 163 55.76 -35.49 -35.43
N ASP A 164 54.45 -35.21 -35.53
CA ASP A 164 53.92 -34.13 -36.37
C ASP A 164 53.66 -32.85 -35.57
N VAL A 165 53.66 -31.70 -36.26
CA VAL A 165 53.18 -30.43 -35.70
C VAL A 165 51.75 -30.58 -35.18
N GLY A 166 51.48 -30.05 -33.99
CA GLY A 166 50.16 -30.16 -33.35
C GLY A 166 49.94 -31.44 -32.54
N SER A 167 50.95 -32.31 -32.43
CA SER A 167 50.88 -33.47 -31.53
C SER A 167 50.66 -33.01 -30.08
N GLY A 168 49.85 -33.74 -29.32
CA GLY A 168 49.35 -33.31 -28.01
C GLY A 168 50.46 -32.95 -27.02
N ILE A 169 50.32 -31.81 -26.34
CA ILE A 169 51.21 -31.40 -25.25
C ILE A 169 50.37 -31.32 -23.97
N ARG A 170 50.75 -32.10 -22.96
CA ARG A 170 50.05 -32.13 -21.67
C ARG A 170 51.00 -31.69 -20.56
N LEU A 171 50.54 -30.73 -19.76
CA LEU A 171 51.21 -30.35 -18.52
C LEU A 171 50.60 -31.13 -17.36
N ILE A 172 51.42 -31.95 -16.72
CA ILE A 172 51.07 -32.81 -15.59
C ILE A 172 51.65 -32.20 -14.33
N GLY A 173 50.85 -32.14 -13.27
CA GLY A 173 51.24 -31.55 -11.99
C GLY A 173 50.02 -31.03 -11.26
N GLY A 174 50.20 -30.63 -10.01
CA GLY A 174 49.09 -30.14 -9.19
C GLY A 174 49.53 -29.00 -8.29
N ILE A 175 48.55 -28.18 -7.93
CA ILE A 175 48.70 -27.06 -7.00
C ILE A 175 47.76 -27.30 -5.83
N ARG A 176 48.27 -27.20 -4.59
CA ARG A 176 47.47 -27.31 -3.38
C ARG A 176 46.42 -26.18 -3.38
N ASP A 177 45.16 -26.55 -3.17
CA ASP A 177 44.01 -25.63 -3.22
C ASP A 177 43.92 -24.85 -4.55
N GLY A 178 44.39 -25.46 -5.64
CA GLY A 178 44.45 -24.86 -6.97
C GLY A 178 44.33 -25.90 -8.09
N GLU A 179 44.53 -25.44 -9.33
CA GLU A 179 44.46 -26.29 -10.52
C GLU A 179 45.50 -25.89 -11.56
N VAL A 180 45.89 -26.86 -12.39
CA VAL A 180 46.67 -26.65 -13.61
C VAL A 180 45.75 -26.95 -14.79
N HIS A 181 45.58 -26.02 -15.72
CA HIS A 181 44.67 -26.20 -16.85
C HIS A 181 45.23 -25.63 -18.17
N PRO A 182 44.79 -26.16 -19.32
CA PRO A 182 45.09 -25.55 -20.60
C PRO A 182 44.38 -24.17 -20.68
N ASN A 183 45.11 -23.14 -21.09
CA ASN A 183 44.57 -21.80 -21.29
C ASN A 183 44.35 -21.54 -22.79
N ARG A 184 43.13 -21.13 -23.19
CA ARG A 184 42.85 -20.63 -24.54
C ARG A 184 42.95 -19.11 -24.48
N SER A 185 43.74 -18.48 -25.35
CA SER A 185 43.78 -17.02 -25.44
C SER A 185 42.37 -16.48 -25.64
N ALA A 186 41.87 -15.70 -24.69
CA ALA A 186 40.70 -14.86 -24.92
C ALA A 186 41.00 -13.98 -26.14
N THR A 187 40.12 -14.00 -27.13
CA THR A 187 40.22 -13.07 -28.26
C THR A 187 40.08 -11.63 -27.74
N PRO A 188 40.70 -10.61 -28.37
CA PRO A 188 40.62 -9.22 -27.90
C PRO A 188 39.18 -8.69 -27.69
N ASP A 189 38.19 -9.33 -28.32
CA ASP A 189 36.77 -8.96 -28.26
C ASP A 189 35.93 -9.77 -27.26
N GLU A 190 36.50 -10.74 -26.54
CA GLU A 190 35.77 -11.48 -25.51
C GLU A 190 35.69 -10.67 -24.21
N LYS A 191 34.63 -9.88 -24.07
CA LYS A 191 34.22 -9.34 -22.76
C LYS A 191 33.82 -10.51 -21.86
N PRO A 192 34.51 -10.74 -20.73
CA PRO A 192 34.08 -11.76 -19.78
C PRO A 192 32.65 -11.44 -19.32
N PRO A 193 31.76 -12.44 -19.19
CA PRO A 193 30.40 -12.20 -18.76
C PRO A 193 30.43 -11.53 -17.39
N LEU A 194 29.74 -10.40 -17.26
CA LEU A 194 29.64 -9.62 -16.00
C LEU A 194 29.14 -10.45 -14.81
N PHE A 195 28.45 -11.58 -15.09
CA PHE A 195 27.90 -12.50 -14.10
C PHE A 195 28.15 -13.96 -14.46
N SER A 196 28.57 -14.74 -13.46
CA SER A 196 28.70 -16.20 -13.54
C SER A 196 27.34 -16.85 -13.86
N ARG A 197 27.33 -18.09 -14.39
CA ARG A 197 26.08 -18.84 -14.62
C ARG A 197 25.19 -18.97 -13.36
N PRO A 198 25.72 -19.30 -12.17
CA PRO A 198 24.90 -19.32 -10.95
C PRO A 198 24.38 -17.94 -10.56
N SER A 199 25.18 -16.88 -10.73
CA SER A 199 24.76 -15.49 -10.46
C SER A 199 23.60 -15.04 -11.37
N ARG A 200 23.59 -15.46 -12.64
CA ARG A 200 22.46 -15.22 -13.56
C ARG A 200 21.18 -15.94 -13.13
N LEU A 201 21.28 -17.18 -12.67
CA LEU A 201 20.12 -17.94 -12.19
C LEU A 201 19.53 -17.32 -10.93
N ILE A 202 20.39 -16.94 -9.97
CA ILE A 202 19.95 -16.31 -8.71
C ILE A 202 19.32 -14.94 -8.98
N THR A 203 19.95 -14.12 -9.83
CA THR A 203 19.40 -12.81 -10.20
C THR A 203 18.04 -12.96 -10.87
N GLY A 204 17.92 -13.87 -11.84
CA GLY A 204 16.66 -14.19 -12.51
C GLY A 204 15.56 -14.61 -11.53
N MET A 205 15.87 -15.52 -10.61
CA MET A 205 14.96 -16.00 -9.57
C MET A 205 14.50 -14.86 -8.65
N LEU A 206 15.40 -13.98 -8.22
CA LEU A 206 15.07 -12.84 -7.37
C LEU A 206 14.18 -11.82 -8.10
N THR A 207 14.46 -11.49 -9.36
CA THR A 207 13.55 -10.64 -10.16
C THR A 207 12.17 -11.28 -10.32
N LEU A 208 12.10 -12.59 -10.53
CA LEU A 208 10.83 -13.30 -10.63
C LEU A 208 10.05 -13.24 -9.31
N CYS A 209 10.72 -13.43 -8.17
CA CYS A 209 10.11 -13.29 -6.85
C CYS A 209 9.60 -11.87 -6.58
N VAL A 210 10.38 -10.84 -6.93
CA VAL A 210 9.95 -9.43 -6.76
C VAL A 210 8.76 -9.10 -7.67
N LEU A 211 8.77 -9.56 -8.92
CA LEU A 211 7.64 -9.39 -9.84
C LEU A 211 6.39 -10.14 -9.36
N ALA A 212 6.55 -11.37 -8.85
CA ALA A 212 5.44 -12.12 -8.29
C ALA A 212 4.84 -11.43 -7.05
N LEU A 213 5.69 -10.88 -6.16
CA LEU A 213 5.25 -10.07 -5.02
C LEU A 213 4.52 -8.81 -5.45
N ALA A 214 5.05 -8.07 -6.44
CA ALA A 214 4.39 -6.88 -6.97
C ALA A 214 3.04 -7.20 -7.61
N VAL A 215 2.93 -8.31 -8.34
CA VAL A 215 1.65 -8.78 -8.90
C VAL A 215 0.68 -9.19 -7.80
N ILE A 216 1.12 -9.86 -6.73
CA ILE A 216 0.24 -10.21 -5.61
C ILE A 216 -0.30 -8.94 -4.93
N VAL A 217 0.54 -7.93 -4.69
CA VAL A 217 0.13 -6.65 -4.07
C VAL A 217 -0.84 -5.85 -4.95
N VAL A 218 -0.67 -5.88 -6.27
CA VAL A 218 -1.51 -5.11 -7.21
C VAL A 218 -2.76 -5.87 -7.66
N ALA A 219 -2.72 -7.20 -7.73
CA ALA A 219 -3.81 -8.03 -8.25
C ALA A 219 -4.69 -8.66 -7.16
N ARG A 220 -4.26 -8.64 -5.89
CA ARG A 220 -5.15 -8.95 -4.76
C ARG A 220 -5.52 -7.66 -4.04
N ASP A 221 -6.65 -7.08 -4.42
CA ASP A 221 -7.49 -6.26 -3.51
C ASP A 221 -8.15 -7.18 -2.45
N ASP A 222 -7.40 -8.14 -1.91
CA ASP A 222 -7.79 -8.89 -0.71
C ASP A 222 -7.29 -8.11 0.51
N THR A 223 -7.50 -6.79 0.57
CA THR A 223 -7.50 -6.13 1.87
C THR A 223 -8.59 -6.82 2.67
N PRO A 224 -8.26 -7.53 3.76
CA PRO A 224 -9.30 -8.10 4.61
C PRO A 224 -10.26 -6.96 4.95
N PRO A 225 -11.58 -7.17 4.85
CA PRO A 225 -12.53 -6.16 5.26
C PRO A 225 -12.12 -5.63 6.65
N PRO A 226 -12.21 -4.32 6.89
CA PRO A 226 -11.94 -3.76 8.20
C PRO A 226 -12.58 -4.63 9.28
N ILE A 227 -11.85 -4.91 10.36
CA ILE A 227 -12.34 -5.76 11.46
C ILE A 227 -13.73 -5.26 11.87
N GLY A 228 -14.75 -6.09 11.64
CA GLY A 228 -16.13 -5.78 11.96
C GLY A 228 -17.05 -5.51 10.77
N CYS A 229 -16.70 -5.79 9.51
CA CYS A 229 -17.67 -5.84 8.41
C CYS A 229 -18.55 -7.09 8.47
N GLU A 230 -19.84 -6.92 8.21
CA GLU A 230 -20.81 -8.01 8.08
C GLU A 230 -21.59 -7.85 6.77
N GLN A 231 -22.08 -8.97 6.22
CA GLN A 231 -22.81 -9.00 4.95
C GLN A 231 -24.33 -9.09 5.17
N GLY A 232 -25.09 -8.79 4.12
CA GLY A 232 -26.56 -8.92 4.11
C GLY A 232 -27.28 -7.61 3.81
N GLU A 233 -28.57 -7.59 4.12
CA GLU A 233 -29.45 -6.44 3.89
C GLU A 233 -29.85 -5.80 5.23
N LEU A 234 -29.87 -4.47 5.26
CA LEU A 234 -30.27 -3.65 6.40
C LEU A 234 -31.17 -2.51 5.92
N THR A 235 -32.28 -2.28 6.61
CA THR A 235 -33.10 -1.07 6.39
C THR A 235 -32.88 -0.08 7.53
N VAL A 236 -32.58 1.17 7.19
CA VAL A 236 -32.50 2.30 8.11
C VAL A 236 -33.72 3.18 7.87
N THR A 237 -34.55 3.35 8.89
CA THR A 237 -35.82 4.09 8.79
C THR A 237 -35.93 5.22 9.80
N GLY A 238 -36.96 6.07 9.69
CA GLY A 238 -37.29 7.09 10.69
C GLY A 238 -36.86 8.49 10.30
N SER A 239 -35.97 9.11 11.09
CA SER A 239 -35.57 10.51 10.99
C SER A 239 -35.25 10.97 9.56
N THR A 240 -36.00 11.96 9.08
CA THR A 240 -35.64 12.71 7.84
C THR A 240 -34.56 13.76 8.12
N ALA A 241 -34.42 14.17 9.38
CA ALA A 241 -33.43 15.13 9.86
C ALA A 241 -32.00 14.58 9.70
N PHE A 242 -31.85 13.29 10.01
CA PHE A 242 -30.58 12.57 9.99
C PHE A 242 -30.37 11.73 8.73
N GLU A 243 -31.30 11.79 7.78
CA GLU A 243 -31.27 11.01 6.53
C GLU A 243 -29.99 11.25 5.72
N PRO A 244 -29.51 12.50 5.48
CA PRO A 244 -28.30 12.72 4.70
C PRO A 244 -27.06 12.06 5.32
N VAL A 245 -26.98 12.06 6.65
CA VAL A 245 -25.91 11.41 7.41
C VAL A 245 -25.97 9.89 7.20
N MET A 246 -27.16 9.31 7.33
CA MET A 246 -27.35 7.86 7.14
C MET A 246 -27.09 7.41 5.71
N ARG A 247 -27.43 8.22 4.71
CA ARG A 247 -27.13 7.90 3.29
C ARG A 247 -25.63 7.88 3.04
N GLU A 248 -24.89 8.88 3.50
CA GLU A 248 -23.43 8.89 3.33
C GLU A 248 -22.75 7.76 4.13
N LEU A 249 -23.23 7.45 5.33
CA LEU A 249 -22.74 6.33 6.13
C LEU A 249 -23.03 4.98 5.46
N ALA A 250 -24.22 4.81 4.88
CA ALA A 250 -24.60 3.63 4.11
C ALA A 250 -23.66 3.45 2.90
N ASP A 251 -23.54 4.47 2.05
CA ASP A 251 -22.67 4.45 0.87
C ASP A 251 -21.22 4.12 1.23
N LYS A 252 -20.73 4.70 2.33
CA LYS A 252 -19.36 4.48 2.80
C LYS A 252 -19.17 3.08 3.37
N TYR A 253 -20.13 2.58 4.15
CA TYR A 253 -20.09 1.23 4.68
C TYR A 253 -20.15 0.18 3.57
N GLU A 254 -21.05 0.33 2.59
CA GLU A 254 -21.16 -0.59 1.45
C GLU A 254 -19.87 -0.65 0.63
N LYS A 255 -19.18 0.49 0.50
CA LYS A 255 -17.88 0.57 -0.17
C LYS A 255 -16.77 -0.08 0.65
N ASP A 256 -16.76 0.12 1.96
CA ASP A 256 -15.74 -0.41 2.87
C ASP A 256 -15.96 -1.90 3.19
N CYS A 257 -17.21 -2.40 3.07
CA CYS A 257 -17.66 -3.74 3.44
C CYS A 257 -18.47 -4.39 2.29
N GLU A 258 -17.78 -5.01 1.34
CA GLU A 258 -18.41 -5.68 0.20
C GLU A 258 -19.42 -6.77 0.61
N GLY A 259 -20.56 -6.81 -0.10
CA GLY A 259 -21.64 -7.77 0.16
C GLY A 259 -22.66 -7.31 1.22
N SER A 260 -22.59 -6.05 1.64
CA SER A 260 -23.64 -5.38 2.42
C SER A 260 -24.53 -4.52 1.52
N THR A 261 -25.79 -4.35 1.91
CA THR A 261 -26.75 -3.45 1.27
C THR A 261 -27.59 -2.78 2.33
N ILE A 262 -27.60 -1.45 2.35
CA ILE A 262 -28.21 -0.61 3.37
C ILE A 262 -29.19 0.35 2.70
N GLU A 263 -30.49 0.06 2.85
CA GLU A 263 -31.55 0.90 2.33
C GLU A 263 -31.96 1.96 3.36
N VAL A 264 -31.87 3.24 2.99
CA VAL A 264 -32.34 4.36 3.82
C VAL A 264 -33.74 4.81 3.39
N ASP A 265 -34.74 4.49 4.20
CA ASP A 265 -36.17 4.80 4.04
C ASP A 265 -36.65 5.74 5.17
N ALA A 266 -36.31 7.03 5.04
CA ALA A 266 -36.67 8.05 6.02
C ALA A 266 -38.07 8.61 5.77
N HIS A 267 -38.93 8.55 6.79
CA HIS A 267 -40.33 8.98 6.70
C HIS A 267 -40.89 9.52 8.03
N GLY A 268 -40.01 10.00 8.91
CA GLY A 268 -40.33 10.59 10.21
C GLY A 268 -40.03 9.66 11.37
N SER A 269 -39.41 10.23 12.41
CA SER A 269 -38.88 9.55 13.60
C SER A 269 -39.93 8.67 14.30
N THR A 270 -41.14 9.19 14.47
CA THR A 270 -42.23 8.46 15.15
C THR A 270 -42.71 7.27 14.32
N ALA A 271 -42.87 7.48 13.02
CA ALA A 271 -43.33 6.45 12.10
C ALA A 271 -42.29 5.33 11.97
N GLY A 272 -41.01 5.66 11.81
CA GLY A 272 -39.92 4.67 11.75
C GLY A 272 -39.77 3.87 13.04
N VAL A 273 -39.86 4.50 14.21
CA VAL A 273 -39.81 3.80 15.50
C VAL A 273 -41.02 2.87 15.69
N GLN A 274 -42.21 3.28 15.24
CA GLN A 274 -43.40 2.42 15.26
C GLN A 274 -43.29 1.26 14.26
N GLN A 275 -42.74 1.51 13.07
CA GLN A 275 -42.44 0.48 12.08
C GLN A 275 -41.51 -0.58 12.65
N LEU A 276 -40.39 -0.18 13.26
CA LEU A 276 -39.46 -1.10 13.91
C LEU A 276 -40.16 -1.93 15.00
N ALA A 277 -40.96 -1.29 15.86
CA ALA A 277 -41.71 -2.00 16.89
C ALA A 277 -42.68 -3.04 16.31
N ALA A 278 -43.40 -2.69 15.24
CA ALA A 278 -44.36 -3.56 14.58
C ALA A 278 -43.68 -4.73 13.85
N GLN A 279 -42.53 -4.50 13.22
CA GLN A 279 -41.75 -5.54 12.56
C GLN A 279 -41.12 -6.49 13.59
N GLY A 280 -40.52 -5.95 14.64
CA GLY A 280 -39.93 -6.76 15.70
C GLY A 280 -40.96 -7.63 16.44
N ALA A 281 -42.17 -7.12 16.66
CA ALA A 281 -43.27 -7.92 17.23
C ALA A 281 -43.62 -9.15 16.36
N LYS A 282 -43.38 -9.09 15.04
CA LYS A 282 -43.58 -10.21 14.10
C LYS A 282 -42.36 -11.13 14.03
N SER A 283 -41.21 -10.74 14.57
CA SER A 283 -39.91 -11.40 14.42
C SER A 283 -39.71 -12.63 15.33
N LYS A 284 -40.78 -13.11 16.02
CA LYS A 284 -40.79 -14.31 16.88
C LYS A 284 -39.61 -14.41 17.88
N GLY A 285 -39.18 -13.27 18.43
CA GLY A 285 -38.09 -13.20 19.42
C GLY A 285 -36.71 -12.88 18.84
N GLY A 286 -36.58 -12.73 17.52
CA GLY A 286 -35.38 -12.20 16.88
C GLY A 286 -35.40 -10.68 16.71
N SER A 287 -34.23 -10.11 16.42
CA SER A 287 -34.05 -8.70 16.05
C SER A 287 -34.10 -8.60 14.51
N PRO A 288 -35.09 -7.90 13.92
CA PRO A 288 -35.12 -7.69 12.47
C PRO A 288 -33.92 -6.85 12.04
N PRO A 289 -33.48 -6.97 10.76
CA PRO A 289 -32.38 -6.16 10.22
C PRO A 289 -32.85 -4.74 9.91
N VAL A 290 -33.35 -4.04 10.93
CA VAL A 290 -33.89 -2.68 10.82
C VAL A 290 -33.38 -1.82 11.98
N ILE A 291 -32.92 -0.62 11.64
CA ILE A 291 -32.57 0.43 12.59
C ILE A 291 -33.55 1.59 12.39
N ALA A 292 -34.15 2.11 13.46
CA ALA A 292 -34.99 3.30 13.40
C ALA A 292 -34.29 4.50 14.03
N LEU A 293 -34.09 5.56 13.25
CA LEU A 293 -33.49 6.82 13.66
C LEU A 293 -34.56 7.74 14.23
N SER A 294 -34.21 8.48 15.28
CA SER A 294 -35.11 9.41 15.92
C SER A 294 -34.38 10.60 16.53
N ASP A 295 -34.86 11.79 16.19
CA ASP A 295 -34.36 13.12 16.58
C ASP A 295 -34.53 13.42 18.08
N GLY A 296 -34.98 12.43 18.84
CA GLY A 296 -35.28 12.50 20.26
C GLY A 296 -35.78 11.15 20.78
N PRO A 297 -36.15 11.07 22.07
CA PRO A 297 -36.47 9.80 22.70
C PRO A 297 -37.73 9.16 22.11
N LYS A 298 -37.73 7.83 22.03
CA LYS A 298 -38.88 7.04 21.60
C LYS A 298 -40.10 7.30 22.49
N PRO A 299 -41.33 7.17 21.94
CA PRO A 299 -42.55 7.18 22.75
C PRO A 299 -42.53 6.17 23.90
N SER A 300 -43.26 6.48 24.97
CA SER A 300 -43.48 5.54 26.07
C SER A 300 -44.20 4.27 25.60
N GLY A 301 -44.00 3.17 26.31
CA GLY A 301 -44.62 1.87 25.98
C GLY A 301 -43.83 1.00 25.00
N LEU A 302 -42.72 1.48 24.43
CA LEU A 302 -41.85 0.72 23.53
C LEU A 302 -40.61 0.17 24.26
N GLN A 303 -40.80 -0.58 25.34
CA GLN A 303 -39.69 -1.08 26.19
C GLN A 303 -38.81 -2.14 25.52
N GLN A 304 -39.33 -2.79 24.49
CA GLN A 304 -38.64 -3.79 23.69
C GLN A 304 -37.60 -3.19 22.74
N LEU A 305 -37.62 -1.88 22.53
CA LEU A 305 -36.63 -1.19 21.71
C LEU A 305 -35.41 -0.81 22.55
N ARG A 306 -34.23 -1.10 22.00
CA ARG A 306 -32.92 -0.74 22.57
C ARG A 306 -32.40 0.49 21.87
N GLU A 307 -31.78 1.36 22.62
CA GLU A 307 -31.36 2.68 22.15
C GLU A 307 -29.85 2.78 22.10
N THR A 308 -29.36 3.35 21.00
CA THR A 308 -27.98 3.79 20.84
C THR A 308 -28.03 5.29 20.60
N ARG A 309 -27.38 6.06 21.47
CA ARG A 309 -27.24 7.51 21.27
C ARG A 309 -26.14 7.76 20.24
N VAL A 310 -26.48 8.44 19.16
CA VAL A 310 -25.62 8.59 17.97
C VAL A 310 -24.90 9.94 17.99
N ALA A 311 -25.66 11.02 18.10
CA ALA A 311 -25.12 12.38 18.03
C ALA A 311 -26.00 13.38 18.79
N VAL A 312 -25.48 14.57 19.06
CA VAL A 312 -26.28 15.74 19.44
C VAL A 312 -26.56 16.54 18.17
N SER A 313 -27.84 16.78 17.90
CA SER A 313 -28.33 17.63 16.83
C SER A 313 -28.72 18.99 17.37
N VAL A 314 -28.41 20.04 16.60
CA VAL A 314 -28.85 21.41 16.85
C VAL A 314 -29.86 21.79 15.79
N PHE A 315 -30.98 22.37 16.23
CA PHE A 315 -32.06 22.81 15.37
C PHE A 315 -32.18 24.32 15.40
N VAL A 316 -32.85 24.89 14.40
CA VAL A 316 -32.90 26.33 14.21
C VAL A 316 -34.25 26.75 13.66
N LEU A 317 -34.70 27.94 14.08
CA LEU A 317 -35.81 28.61 13.41
C LEU A 317 -35.32 29.22 12.10
N VAL A 318 -36.06 29.01 11.02
CA VAL A 318 -35.78 29.59 9.71
C VAL A 318 -36.91 30.51 9.31
N ALA A 319 -36.57 31.65 8.74
CA ALA A 319 -37.54 32.59 8.19
C ALA A 319 -37.25 32.86 6.73
N HIS A 320 -38.28 33.21 5.98
CA HIS A 320 -38.16 33.68 4.60
C HIS A 320 -37.16 34.85 4.53
N GLU A 321 -36.24 34.85 3.56
CA GLU A 321 -35.12 35.81 3.48
C GLU A 321 -35.57 37.28 3.44
N GLY A 322 -36.72 37.55 2.81
CA GLY A 322 -37.35 38.88 2.79
C GLY A 322 -37.93 39.36 4.13
N LEU A 323 -37.91 38.55 5.19
CA LEU A 323 -38.37 38.94 6.52
C LEU A 323 -37.18 39.42 7.39
N PRO A 324 -37.10 40.70 7.80
CA PRO A 324 -35.94 41.23 8.52
C PRO A 324 -35.89 40.86 10.02
N VAL A 325 -36.38 39.68 10.39
CA VAL A 325 -36.36 39.17 11.77
C VAL A 325 -35.14 38.26 11.94
N LYS A 326 -34.15 38.71 12.72
CA LYS A 326 -32.90 37.95 12.94
C LYS A 326 -32.85 37.24 14.29
N ASN A 327 -33.62 37.70 15.27
CA ASN A 327 -33.69 37.15 16.61
C ASN A 327 -35.13 37.14 17.12
N LEU A 328 -35.52 36.10 17.84
CA LEU A 328 -36.77 36.03 18.58
C LEU A 328 -36.51 35.58 20.00
N SER A 329 -37.23 36.16 20.96
CA SER A 329 -37.27 35.57 22.29
C SER A 329 -38.10 34.29 22.27
N THR A 330 -37.76 33.30 23.09
CA THR A 330 -38.56 32.08 23.24
C THR A 330 -40.01 32.42 23.62
N ARG A 331 -40.21 33.50 24.38
CA ARG A 331 -41.54 34.03 24.70
C ARG A 331 -42.32 34.46 23.45
N ASP A 332 -41.67 35.13 22.49
CA ASP A 332 -42.33 35.57 21.26
C ASP A 332 -42.57 34.40 20.31
N VAL A 333 -41.68 33.41 20.25
CA VAL A 333 -41.90 32.15 19.52
C VAL A 333 -43.14 31.44 20.08
N ARG A 334 -43.26 31.31 21.40
CA ARG A 334 -44.45 30.74 22.05
C ARG A 334 -45.72 31.53 21.72
N ARG A 335 -45.65 32.85 21.58
CA ARG A 335 -46.80 33.70 21.19
C ARG A 335 -47.16 33.55 19.71
N LEU A 336 -46.19 33.40 18.82
CA LEU A 336 -46.41 33.08 17.40
C LEU A 336 -47.11 31.73 17.26
N TYR A 337 -46.55 30.69 17.87
CA TYR A 337 -47.07 29.32 17.77
C TYR A 337 -48.29 29.02 18.65
N SER A 338 -48.73 29.97 19.49
CA SER A 338 -50.05 29.95 20.16
C SER A 338 -51.06 30.90 19.53
N ASP A 339 -50.76 31.39 18.34
CA ASP A 339 -51.60 32.25 17.50
C ASP A 339 -51.99 33.61 18.12
N ARG A 340 -51.27 34.03 19.18
CA ARG A 340 -51.43 35.34 19.83
C ARG A 340 -50.79 36.47 19.05
N ILE A 341 -49.86 36.13 18.16
CA ILE A 341 -49.25 37.04 17.18
C ILE A 341 -49.58 36.50 15.81
N SER A 342 -50.24 37.31 15.00
CA SER A 342 -50.64 36.94 13.64
C SER A 342 -50.04 37.83 12.56
N ASN A 343 -49.29 38.86 12.95
CA ASN A 343 -48.61 39.77 12.03
C ASN A 343 -47.25 40.20 12.56
N TRP A 344 -46.25 40.24 11.68
CA TRP A 344 -44.87 40.58 12.00
C TRP A 344 -44.68 41.99 12.58
N LYS A 345 -45.59 42.95 12.28
CA LYS A 345 -45.56 44.29 12.89
C LYS A 345 -45.70 44.28 14.40
N GLN A 346 -46.31 43.25 14.98
CA GLN A 346 -46.44 43.08 16.43
C GLN A 346 -45.09 42.76 17.10
N LEU A 347 -44.07 42.42 16.32
CA LEU A 347 -42.70 42.14 16.72
C LEU A 347 -41.71 43.15 16.10
N GLY A 348 -42.20 44.30 15.63
CA GLY A 348 -41.37 45.34 15.01
C GLY A 348 -40.95 45.05 13.56
N GLY A 349 -41.50 44.01 12.93
CA GLY A 349 -41.30 43.68 11.52
C GLY A 349 -42.24 44.43 10.57
N PRO A 350 -42.25 44.05 9.27
CA PRO A 350 -43.17 44.62 8.29
C PRO A 350 -44.64 44.28 8.59
N ASP A 351 -45.58 45.05 8.00
CA ASP A 351 -47.01 44.69 8.03
C ASP A 351 -47.28 43.51 7.10
N LEU A 352 -46.95 42.33 7.59
CA LEU A 352 -47.00 41.08 6.85
C LEU A 352 -47.61 39.99 7.76
N PRO A 353 -48.60 39.22 7.27
CA PRO A 353 -49.16 38.11 8.03
C PRO A 353 -48.10 37.07 8.38
N VAL A 354 -48.20 36.51 9.59
CA VAL A 354 -47.39 35.36 10.01
C VAL A 354 -47.90 34.11 9.32
N ARG A 355 -47.00 33.34 8.72
CA ARG A 355 -47.28 32.03 8.15
C ARG A 355 -46.38 31.01 8.85
N LEU A 356 -46.98 30.04 9.53
CA LEU A 356 -46.28 29.01 10.28
C LEU A 356 -46.17 27.77 9.39
N VAL A 357 -44.94 27.42 9.02
CA VAL A 357 -44.63 26.19 8.29
C VAL A 357 -44.09 25.20 9.29
N SER A 358 -44.85 24.14 9.55
CA SER A 358 -44.54 23.14 10.56
C SER A 358 -44.40 21.76 9.93
N ARG A 359 -44.00 20.78 10.73
CA ARG A 359 -43.95 19.37 10.33
C ARG A 359 -45.20 18.62 10.80
N ASP A 360 -45.48 17.48 10.19
CA ASP A 360 -46.55 16.60 10.66
C ASP A 360 -46.24 15.95 12.03
N ALA A 361 -47.19 15.20 12.57
CA ALA A 361 -47.07 14.56 13.89
C ALA A 361 -46.00 13.46 13.97
N ASN A 362 -45.47 12.98 12.84
CA ASN A 362 -44.45 11.94 12.81
C ASN A 362 -43.03 12.50 12.99
N SER A 363 -42.83 13.81 12.80
CA SER A 363 -41.53 14.46 12.91
C SER A 363 -40.96 14.46 14.34
N GLY A 364 -39.69 14.03 14.47
CA GLY A 364 -38.90 14.22 15.68
C GLY A 364 -38.56 15.70 15.89
N THR A 365 -38.12 16.41 14.84
CA THR A 365 -37.84 17.85 14.84
C THR A 365 -38.98 18.66 15.48
N ARG A 366 -40.23 18.33 15.15
CA ARG A 366 -41.44 18.92 15.74
C ARG A 366 -41.55 18.64 17.22
N LYS A 367 -41.37 17.39 17.62
CA LYS A 367 -41.44 16.98 19.03
C LYS A 367 -40.40 17.71 19.85
N VAL A 368 -39.17 17.82 19.35
CA VAL A 368 -38.09 18.58 19.98
C VAL A 368 -38.46 20.05 20.10
N PHE A 369 -39.02 20.65 19.04
CA PHE A 369 -39.47 22.04 19.08
C PHE A 369 -40.56 22.26 20.14
N GLN A 370 -41.51 21.33 20.23
CA GLN A 370 -42.61 21.36 21.19
C GLN A 370 -42.13 21.19 22.63
N SER A 371 -41.15 20.32 22.88
CA SER A 371 -40.62 20.08 24.22
C SER A 371 -39.69 21.20 24.69
N HIS A 372 -38.72 21.58 23.87
CA HIS A 372 -37.63 22.47 24.29
C HIS A 372 -37.89 23.94 24.07
N VAL A 373 -38.67 24.31 23.04
CA VAL A 373 -38.94 25.72 22.71
C VAL A 373 -40.34 26.12 23.12
N LEU A 374 -41.37 25.36 22.72
CA LEU A 374 -42.76 25.75 22.96
C LEU A 374 -43.27 25.37 24.36
N GLU A 375 -42.73 24.30 24.95
CA GLU A 375 -43.25 23.62 26.15
C GLU A 375 -44.74 23.22 26.03
N ARG A 376 -45.18 22.95 24.80
CA ARG A 376 -46.56 22.53 24.48
C ARG A 376 -46.67 22.02 23.06
N ASN A 377 -47.74 21.27 22.80
CA ASN A 377 -48.13 20.91 21.45
C ASN A 377 -48.51 22.16 20.65
N GLU A 378 -48.20 22.11 19.36
CA GLU A 378 -48.63 23.11 18.39
C GLU A 378 -50.14 23.11 18.16
N GLY A 379 -50.65 24.24 17.63
CA GLY A 379 -52.03 24.37 17.21
C GLY A 379 -52.37 23.51 15.99
N ALA A 380 -53.67 23.36 15.71
CA ALA A 380 -54.16 22.58 14.58
C ALA A 380 -53.75 23.19 13.24
N ASN A 381 -53.65 22.34 12.21
CA ASN A 381 -53.48 22.74 10.82
C ASN A 381 -54.63 23.68 10.38
N THR A 382 -54.29 24.81 9.76
CA THR A 382 -55.27 25.80 9.27
C THR A 382 -55.13 26.11 7.78
N SER A 383 -54.19 25.44 7.10
CA SER A 383 -53.90 25.60 5.68
C SER A 383 -53.34 24.30 5.12
N SER A 384 -53.89 23.84 4.02
CA SER A 384 -53.43 22.64 3.30
C SER A 384 -52.33 22.94 2.28
N ASP A 385 -52.24 24.19 1.81
CA ASP A 385 -51.31 24.63 0.75
C ASP A 385 -50.21 25.59 1.24
N CYS A 386 -50.17 25.89 2.55
CA CYS A 386 -49.28 26.86 3.19
C CYS A 386 -49.46 28.33 2.76
N GLU A 387 -50.46 28.64 1.95
CA GLU A 387 -50.64 29.96 1.35
C GLU A 387 -52.02 30.57 1.64
N ASN A 388 -53.05 29.73 1.70
CA ASN A 388 -54.44 30.11 1.92
C ASN A 388 -54.99 29.48 3.21
N LYS A 389 -55.86 30.20 3.90
CA LYS A 389 -56.55 29.66 5.09
C LYS A 389 -57.66 28.71 4.63
N ASP A 390 -57.64 27.48 5.13
CA ASP A 390 -58.75 26.54 4.97
C ASP A 390 -59.98 27.01 5.78
N TYR A 391 -59.73 27.71 6.90
CA TYR A 391 -60.76 28.25 7.79
C TYR A 391 -60.65 29.78 7.88
N PRO A 392 -61.68 30.54 7.44
CA PRO A 392 -61.64 32.01 7.47
C PRO A 392 -61.43 32.62 8.86
N THR A 393 -61.87 31.92 9.91
CA THR A 393 -61.75 32.34 11.31
C THR A 393 -60.38 32.02 11.92
N ALA A 394 -59.52 31.26 11.24
CA ALA A 394 -58.19 30.94 11.73
C ALA A 394 -57.37 32.23 11.92
N PRO A 395 -56.70 32.43 13.07
CA PRO A 395 -55.90 33.63 13.32
C PRO A 395 -54.68 33.72 12.38
N VAL A 396 -54.02 32.60 12.13
CA VAL A 396 -52.81 32.48 11.29
C VAL A 396 -52.96 31.37 10.25
N ILE A 397 -52.12 31.44 9.22
CA ILE A 397 -51.88 30.30 8.33
C ILE A 397 -50.87 29.39 9.02
N ARG A 398 -51.26 28.13 9.26
CA ARG A 398 -50.40 27.06 9.74
C ARG A 398 -50.58 25.87 8.82
N CYS A 399 -49.50 25.43 8.20
CA CYS A 399 -49.48 24.18 7.44
C CYS A 399 -48.52 23.18 8.08
N GLU A 400 -48.78 21.89 7.85
CA GLU A 400 -47.93 20.79 8.29
C GLU A 400 -47.40 20.04 7.06
N LEU A 401 -46.09 19.83 7.02
CA LEU A 401 -45.36 19.19 5.92
C LEU A 401 -44.63 17.93 6.39
N PHE A 402 -44.33 17.05 5.45
CA PHE A 402 -43.83 15.72 5.76
C PHE A 402 -42.32 15.71 6.02
N SER A 403 -41.51 16.45 5.27
CA SER A 403 -40.03 16.42 5.37
C SER A 403 -39.40 17.77 5.74
N THR A 404 -38.14 17.74 6.20
CA THR A 404 -37.36 18.97 6.46
C THR A 404 -37.20 19.80 5.19
N ASP A 405 -36.87 19.17 4.07
CA ASP A 405 -36.69 19.88 2.79
C ASP A 405 -37.98 20.60 2.34
N GLN A 406 -39.14 19.98 2.52
CA GLN A 406 -40.43 20.65 2.24
C GLN A 406 -40.64 21.90 3.10
N VAL A 407 -40.26 21.87 4.38
CA VAL A 407 -40.33 23.05 5.25
C VAL A 407 -39.40 24.14 4.75
N LEU A 408 -38.11 23.83 4.51
CA LEU A 408 -37.13 24.80 4.01
C LEU A 408 -37.56 25.41 2.68
N GLY A 409 -37.97 24.59 1.71
CA GLY A 409 -38.43 25.06 0.40
C GLY A 409 -39.71 25.89 0.47
N THR A 410 -40.63 25.57 1.37
CA THR A 410 -41.85 26.36 1.58
C THR A 410 -41.52 27.70 2.25
N VAL A 411 -40.67 27.71 3.29
CA VAL A 411 -40.22 28.95 3.93
C VAL A 411 -39.47 29.84 2.95
N ALA A 412 -38.66 29.27 2.07
CA ALA A 412 -37.94 30.02 1.04
C ALA A 412 -38.86 30.71 0.03
N ARG A 413 -40.00 30.08 -0.28
CA ARG A 413 -40.94 30.54 -1.32
C ARG A 413 -42.00 31.49 -0.79
N VAL A 414 -42.37 31.37 0.48
CA VAL A 414 -43.59 31.97 1.03
C VAL A 414 -43.25 33.21 1.88
N PRO A 415 -43.61 34.43 1.44
CA PRO A 415 -43.34 35.64 2.21
C PRO A 415 -44.01 35.64 3.58
N GLY A 416 -43.24 35.98 4.61
CA GLY A 416 -43.71 36.01 6.01
C GLY A 416 -43.77 34.63 6.66
N ALA A 417 -43.25 33.59 5.99
CA ALA A 417 -43.10 32.27 6.55
C ALA A 417 -41.98 32.22 7.61
N ILE A 418 -42.27 31.46 8.66
CA ILE A 418 -41.31 30.96 9.64
C ILE A 418 -41.55 29.47 9.83
N GLY A 419 -40.47 28.71 9.95
CA GLY A 419 -40.47 27.30 10.25
C GLY A 419 -39.24 26.92 11.07
N TYR A 420 -38.93 25.64 11.10
CA TYR A 420 -37.78 25.10 11.80
C TYR A 420 -37.14 23.97 11.00
N SER A 421 -35.85 23.76 11.24
CA SER A 421 -35.02 22.75 10.57
C SER A 421 -33.83 22.40 11.43
N GLU A 422 -33.15 21.32 11.09
CA GLU A 422 -31.79 21.03 11.54
C GLU A 422 -30.84 22.14 11.06
N LEU A 423 -29.87 22.51 11.90
CA LEU A 423 -28.97 23.64 11.67
C LEU A 423 -28.14 23.46 10.39
N ASN A 424 -27.59 22.26 10.19
CA ASN A 424 -26.80 21.90 9.02
C ASN A 424 -27.58 22.05 7.72
N LEU A 425 -28.83 21.56 7.67
CA LEU A 425 -29.68 21.61 6.49
C LEU A 425 -30.18 23.03 6.17
N ALA A 426 -30.41 23.84 7.21
CA ALA A 426 -30.75 25.25 7.04
C ALA A 426 -29.55 26.11 6.61
N THR A 427 -28.33 25.70 6.94
CA THR A 427 -27.13 26.48 6.67
C THR A 427 -26.79 26.41 5.18
N GLY A 428 -26.88 27.55 4.50
CA GLY A 428 -26.61 27.66 3.05
C GLY A 428 -27.84 27.40 2.15
N TYR A 429 -29.00 27.07 2.73
CA TYR A 429 -30.24 26.95 1.98
C TYR A 429 -30.68 28.32 1.44
N GLN A 430 -30.94 28.40 0.14
CA GLN A 430 -31.24 29.67 -0.53
C GLN A 430 -32.67 30.14 -0.22
N GLY A 431 -32.87 31.46 -0.05
CA GLY A 431 -34.19 32.03 0.21
C GLY A 431 -34.65 31.96 1.67
N VAL A 432 -33.84 31.40 2.58
CA VAL A 432 -34.10 31.42 4.02
C VAL A 432 -32.93 32.01 4.80
N HIS A 433 -33.20 32.55 5.98
CA HIS A 433 -32.15 32.85 6.96
C HIS A 433 -32.50 32.30 8.33
N ARG A 434 -31.46 32.06 9.12
CA ARG A 434 -31.55 31.56 10.50
C ARG A 434 -32.02 32.67 11.43
N VAL A 435 -32.88 32.31 12.38
CA VAL A 435 -33.37 33.17 13.45
C VAL A 435 -32.80 32.66 14.77
N THR A 436 -32.05 33.51 15.47
CA THR A 436 -31.49 33.20 16.78
C THR A 436 -32.57 33.20 17.85
N LEU A 437 -32.34 32.46 18.94
CA LEU A 437 -33.25 32.34 20.07
C LEU A 437 -32.65 33.00 21.30
N ASP A 438 -33.39 33.93 21.91
CA ASP A 438 -32.99 34.65 23.13
C ASP A 438 -31.61 35.34 23.02
N GLY A 439 -31.19 35.70 21.80
CA GLY A 439 -29.87 36.29 21.53
C GLY A 439 -28.73 35.28 21.41
N HIS A 440 -29.00 33.97 21.51
CA HIS A 440 -28.03 32.90 21.34
C HIS A 440 -28.04 32.36 19.91
N ASP A 441 -26.85 32.23 19.33
CA ASP A 441 -26.66 31.59 18.03
C ASP A 441 -26.75 30.05 18.13
N PRO A 442 -27.38 29.39 17.14
CA PRO A 442 -27.31 27.94 17.02
C PRO A 442 -25.90 27.54 16.58
N SER A 443 -25.17 26.85 17.46
CA SER A 443 -23.81 26.39 17.18
C SER A 443 -23.50 25.07 17.88
N VAL A 444 -23.10 24.07 17.09
CA VAL A 444 -22.66 22.76 17.59
C VAL A 444 -21.33 22.89 18.32
N GLU A 445 -20.43 23.74 17.81
CA GLU A 445 -19.11 23.99 18.41
C GLU A 445 -19.23 24.66 19.78
N GLU A 446 -20.09 25.67 19.92
CA GLU A 446 -20.28 26.34 21.22
C GLU A 446 -20.98 25.42 22.23
N ILE A 447 -21.83 24.50 21.76
CA ILE A 447 -22.41 23.45 22.61
C ILE A 447 -21.34 22.45 23.06
N GLU A 448 -20.46 22.01 22.16
CA GLU A 448 -19.35 21.11 22.48
C GLU A 448 -18.42 21.76 23.51
N HIS A 449 -18.11 23.05 23.36
CA HIS A 449 -17.27 23.78 24.33
C HIS A 449 -17.99 24.15 25.64
N GLY A 450 -19.30 23.92 25.75
CA GLY A 450 -20.09 24.26 26.95
C GLY A 450 -20.33 25.76 27.13
N ASN A 451 -20.24 26.53 26.05
CA ASN A 451 -20.37 27.99 26.03
C ASN A 451 -21.77 28.46 25.58
N SER A 452 -22.66 27.54 25.20
CA SER A 452 -23.98 27.88 24.67
C SER A 452 -25.11 27.25 25.48
N GLU A 453 -26.07 28.10 25.87
CA GLU A 453 -27.35 27.72 26.48
C GLU A 453 -28.47 27.57 25.43
N TYR A 454 -28.12 27.50 24.14
CA TYR A 454 -29.10 27.47 23.06
C TYR A 454 -30.07 26.26 23.23
N PRO A 455 -31.38 26.51 23.37
CA PRO A 455 -32.30 25.51 23.92
C PRO A 455 -32.75 24.47 22.88
N TYR A 456 -32.68 24.80 21.59
CA TYR A 456 -33.27 23.96 20.55
C TYR A 456 -32.26 22.92 20.02
N ARG A 457 -32.01 21.90 20.84
CA ARG A 457 -31.09 20.78 20.56
C ARG A 457 -31.63 19.49 21.17
N GLU A 458 -31.22 18.35 20.64
CA GLU A 458 -31.60 17.03 21.17
C GLU A 458 -30.59 15.94 20.75
N ILE A 459 -30.63 14.81 21.44
CA ILE A 459 -29.90 13.60 21.08
C ILE A 459 -30.61 12.87 19.92
N GLU A 460 -29.84 12.49 18.91
CA GLU A 460 -30.22 11.54 17.87
C GLU A 460 -30.04 10.11 18.39
N TYR A 461 -31.10 9.31 18.27
CA TYR A 461 -31.13 7.92 18.70
C TYR A 461 -31.24 6.99 17.49
N ALA A 462 -30.46 5.92 17.50
CA ALA A 462 -30.67 4.74 16.68
C ALA A 462 -31.30 3.65 17.54
N TYR A 463 -32.47 3.17 17.15
CA TYR A 463 -33.21 2.13 17.85
C TYR A 463 -33.11 0.80 17.12
N THR A 464 -32.95 -0.28 17.88
CA THR A 464 -33.13 -1.67 17.42
C THR A 464 -34.25 -2.33 18.20
N TYR A 465 -34.87 -3.36 17.64
CA TYR A 465 -35.79 -4.21 18.42
C TYR A 465 -35.00 -5.32 19.09
N GLY A 466 -34.99 -5.34 20.42
CA GLY A 466 -34.13 -6.26 21.16
C GLY A 466 -32.64 -5.99 20.94
N GLU A 467 -31.83 -6.92 21.41
CA GLU A 467 -30.38 -6.90 21.20
C GLU A 467 -30.06 -7.62 19.87
N PRO A 468 -29.49 -6.95 18.86
CA PRO A 468 -29.08 -7.63 17.63
C PRO A 468 -27.92 -8.61 17.91
N PRO A 469 -27.81 -9.72 17.15
CA PRO A 469 -26.63 -10.59 17.23
C PRO A 469 -25.33 -9.81 16.99
N ALA A 470 -24.26 -10.15 17.71
CA ALA A 470 -22.99 -9.41 17.63
C ALA A 470 -22.34 -9.49 16.24
N ASP A 471 -22.59 -10.58 15.52
CA ASP A 471 -22.17 -10.92 14.17
C ASP A 471 -23.22 -10.51 13.10
N SER A 472 -24.13 -9.58 13.42
CA SER A 472 -25.11 -9.08 12.46
C SER A 472 -24.69 -7.76 11.82
N LEU A 473 -25.15 -7.53 10.59
CA LEU A 473 -25.01 -6.25 9.89
C LEU A 473 -25.55 -5.07 10.69
N VAL A 474 -26.62 -5.26 11.48
CA VAL A 474 -27.14 -4.21 12.39
C VAL A 474 -26.08 -3.79 13.42
N SER A 475 -25.50 -4.75 14.14
CA SER A 475 -24.48 -4.49 15.17
C SER A 475 -23.21 -3.89 14.58
N SER A 476 -22.79 -4.42 13.43
CA SER A 476 -21.65 -3.93 12.68
C SER A 476 -21.86 -2.48 12.23
N PHE A 477 -23.00 -2.17 11.62
CA PHE A 477 -23.29 -0.82 11.14
C PHE A 477 -23.39 0.19 12.29
N LEU A 478 -24.05 -0.14 13.40
CA LEU A 478 -24.05 0.70 14.62
C LEU A 478 -22.63 0.94 15.16
N THR A 479 -21.78 -0.06 15.10
CA THR A 479 -20.36 0.06 15.47
C THR A 479 -19.60 0.97 14.50
N TYR A 480 -19.88 0.87 13.20
CA TYR A 480 -19.28 1.72 12.16
C TYR A 480 -19.65 3.19 12.37
N ILE A 481 -20.92 3.50 12.63
CA ILE A 481 -21.40 4.87 12.93
C ILE A 481 -20.61 5.45 14.12
N SER A 482 -20.35 4.63 15.15
CA SER A 482 -19.73 5.08 16.39
C SER A 482 -18.20 5.06 16.39
N ARG A 483 -17.52 4.77 15.28
CA ARG A 483 -16.04 4.65 15.23
C ARG A 483 -15.43 5.29 13.98
N GLY A 484 -14.18 5.75 14.13
CA GLY A 484 -13.33 6.18 13.02
C GLY A 484 -14.06 7.09 12.03
N SER A 485 -14.10 6.67 10.76
CA SER A 485 -14.73 7.40 9.67
C SER A 485 -16.22 7.67 9.84
N GLY A 486 -16.98 6.82 10.56
CA GLY A 486 -18.39 7.08 10.80
C GLY A 486 -18.63 8.34 11.63
N GLN A 487 -17.76 8.60 12.62
CA GLN A 487 -17.81 9.81 13.42
C GLN A 487 -17.49 11.06 12.59
N ASP A 488 -16.57 10.93 11.64
CA ASP A 488 -16.17 12.04 10.78
C ASP A 488 -17.31 12.43 9.83
N VAL A 489 -18.09 11.47 9.33
CA VAL A 489 -19.31 11.76 8.56
C VAL A 489 -20.33 12.50 9.42
N VAL A 490 -20.62 12.01 10.63
CA VAL A 490 -21.54 12.68 11.57
C VAL A 490 -21.12 14.14 11.84
N ARG A 491 -19.82 14.39 12.06
CA ARG A 491 -19.27 15.74 12.24
C ARG A 491 -19.34 16.60 10.98
N THR A 492 -19.04 16.04 9.83
CA THR A 492 -19.04 16.76 8.54
C THR A 492 -20.45 17.25 8.22
N HIS A 493 -21.46 16.47 8.59
CA HIS A 493 -22.86 16.89 8.51
C HIS A 493 -23.29 17.83 9.64
N GLY A 494 -22.39 18.31 10.49
CA GLY A 494 -22.69 19.33 11.50
C GLY A 494 -23.40 18.81 12.74
N HIS A 495 -23.18 17.55 13.13
CA HIS A 495 -23.66 16.99 14.40
C HIS A 495 -22.48 16.65 15.31
N LEU A 496 -22.70 16.65 16.63
CA LEU A 496 -21.67 16.27 17.60
C LEU A 496 -21.80 14.77 17.95
N PRO A 497 -20.87 13.88 17.54
CA PRO A 497 -21.03 12.45 17.80
C PRO A 497 -20.95 12.12 19.30
N CYS A 498 -21.87 11.29 19.78
CA CYS A 498 -21.92 10.83 21.18
C CYS A 498 -20.74 9.91 21.56
N SER A 499 -19.98 9.42 20.57
CA SER A 499 -18.81 8.56 20.78
C SER A 499 -17.51 9.33 21.02
N THR A 500 -17.56 10.66 21.00
CA THR A 500 -16.43 11.54 21.33
C THR A 500 -16.39 11.78 22.85
N PRO A 501 -15.23 12.07 23.48
CA PRO A 501 -15.19 12.27 24.94
C PRO A 501 -16.16 13.34 25.45
N VAL A 502 -16.29 14.44 24.71
CA VAL A 502 -17.20 15.54 25.06
C VAL A 502 -18.65 15.17 24.74
N GLY A 503 -18.92 14.65 23.54
CA GLY A 503 -20.25 14.21 23.14
C GLY A 503 -20.79 13.12 24.07
N GLN A 504 -19.96 12.19 24.53
CA GLN A 504 -20.36 11.13 25.45
C GLN A 504 -20.87 11.69 26.78
N LYS A 505 -20.24 12.76 27.29
CA LYS A 505 -20.69 13.44 28.50
C LYS A 505 -22.06 14.10 28.28
N ILE A 506 -22.22 14.85 27.19
CA ILE A 506 -23.47 15.53 26.88
C ILE A 506 -24.61 14.52 26.66
N CYS A 507 -24.35 13.46 25.90
CA CYS A 507 -25.31 12.40 25.64
C CYS A 507 -25.61 11.52 26.87
N ALA A 508 -24.77 11.56 27.92
CA ALA A 508 -25.06 10.89 29.19
C ALA A 508 -25.93 11.73 30.13
N GLU A 509 -25.88 13.06 30.01
CA GLU A 509 -26.64 14.02 30.82
C GLU A 509 -28.06 14.28 30.28
N GLY A 510 -28.28 14.09 28.97
CA GLY A 510 -29.60 14.14 28.33
C GLY A 510 -30.32 12.79 28.30
#